data_AF-A0A7C6Y604-F1
#
_entry.id   AF-A0A7C6Y604-F1
#
_cell.length_a   1.000
_cell.length_b   1.000
_cell.length_c   1.000
_cell.angle_alpha   90.00
_cell.angle_beta   90.00
_cell.angle_gamma   90.00
#
_symmetry.space_group_name_H-M   'P 1'
#
loop_
_entity.id
_entity.type
_entity.pdbx_description
1 polymer ?
#
loop_
_entity_poly.entity_id
_entity_poly.type
_entity_poly.pdbx_seq_one_letter_code
_entity_poly.pdbx_strand_id
1 'polypeptide(L)' 'MGKNTQIPSLRFKGFTDTWEQCNLGMISSILKGQQLGKSSMVDSGSCYVLNGGVNLSGYTENWNVAEDTISISEGGNSCG' A
#
# COMPACT_ATOMS: atom_id res chain seq x y z
N MET A 1 0.95 23.81 26.14
CA MET A 1 0.19 22.80 25.34
C MET A 1 -0.26 23.50 24.07
N GLY A 2 0.35 23.21 22.92
CA GLY A 2 -0.01 23.84 21.66
C GLY A 2 -1.42 23.44 21.25
N LYS A 3 -2.24 24.40 20.81
CA LYS A 3 -3.57 24.11 20.27
C LYS A 3 -3.38 23.24 19.02
N ASN A 4 -3.67 21.94 19.12
CA ASN A 4 -3.81 21.06 17.96
C ASN A 4 -5.04 21.53 17.18
N THR A 5 -4.85 22.50 16.30
CA THR A 5 -5.88 22.83 15.31
C THR A 5 -6.00 21.62 14.41
N GLN A 6 -7.11 20.90 14.50
CA GLN A 6 -7.44 19.79 13.58
C GLN A 6 -7.56 20.27 12.12
N ILE A 7 -7.37 21.57 11.87
CA ILE A 7 -7.21 22.20 10.57
C ILE A 7 -5.71 22.27 10.25
N PRO A 8 -5.23 21.60 9.19
CA PRO A 8 -3.84 21.70 8.76
C PRO A 8 -3.48 23.05 8.19
N SER A 9 -2.19 23.36 8.29
CA SER A 9 -1.59 24.58 7.77
C SER A 9 -1.69 24.72 6.25
N LEU A 10 -1.79 23.61 5.51
CA LEU A 10 -1.93 23.60 4.06
C LEU A 10 -3.19 22.83 3.63
N ARG A 11 -4.02 23.51 2.85
CA ARG A 11 -5.28 23.00 2.32
C ARG A 11 -5.56 23.54 0.93
N PHE A 12 -6.20 22.72 0.10
CA PHE A 12 -6.81 23.19 -1.13
C PHE A 12 -8.01 24.10 -0.81
N LYS A 13 -8.24 25.10 -1.65
CA LYS A 13 -9.37 26.01 -1.50
C LYS A 13 -10.68 25.22 -1.49
N GLY A 14 -11.53 25.48 -0.50
CA GLY A 14 -12.82 24.78 -0.31
C GLY A 14 -12.79 23.63 0.71
N PHE A 15 -11.62 23.19 1.16
CA PHE A 15 -11.49 22.18 2.23
C PHE A 15 -11.14 22.84 3.57
N THR A 16 -12.15 23.42 4.23
CA THR A 16 -11.99 24.20 5.47
C THR A 16 -12.31 23.42 6.74
N ASP A 17 -12.88 22.23 6.61
CA ASP A 17 -13.28 21.41 7.74
C ASP A 17 -12.08 20.86 8.52
N THR A 18 -12.31 20.62 9.81
CA THR A 18 -11.35 19.93 10.67
C THR A 18 -11.17 18.48 10.21
N TRP A 19 -9.94 17.95 10.25
CA TRP A 19 -9.73 16.50 10.17
C TRP A 19 -10.48 15.81 11.31
N GLU A 20 -10.95 14.62 11.00
CA GLU A 20 -11.40 13.63 11.97
C GLU A 20 -10.53 12.38 11.88
N GLN A 21 -10.43 11.65 12.99
CA GLN A 21 -9.79 10.35 12.98
C GLN A 21 -10.76 9.32 12.40
N CYS A 22 -10.33 8.59 11.38
CA CYS A 22 -11.11 7.53 10.74
C CYS A 22 -10.34 6.21 10.72
N ASN A 23 -11.03 5.09 10.96
CA ASN A 23 -10.42 3.78 10.82
C ASN A 23 -10.31 3.41 9.33
N LEU A 24 -9.14 2.97 8.89
CA LEU A 24 -8.90 2.61 7.48
C LEU A 24 -9.89 1.56 6.96
N GLY A 25 -10.28 0.58 7.78
CA GLY A 25 -11.24 -0.45 7.41
C GLY A 25 -12.68 0.05 7.23
N MET A 26 -12.99 1.29 7.63
CA MET A 26 -14.28 1.92 7.35
C MET A 26 -14.35 2.52 5.94
N ILE A 27 -13.20 2.87 5.35
CA ILE A 27 -13.12 3.57 4.05
C ILE A 27 -12.44 2.73 2.97
N SER A 28 -11.99 1.52 3.29
CA SER A 28 -11.26 0.66 2.36
C SER A 28 -11.47 -0.83 2.68
N SER A 29 -11.31 -1.66 1.66
CA SER A 29 -11.18 -3.12 1.83
C SER A 29 -9.70 -3.47 2.02
N ILE A 30 -9.40 -4.18 3.11
CA ILE A 30 -8.03 -4.58 3.44
C ILE A 30 -7.82 -6.04 3.00
N LEU A 31 -6.88 -6.24 2.09
CA LEU A 31 -6.52 -7.56 1.56
C LEU A 31 -5.03 -7.82 1.85
N LYS A 32 -4.70 -9.04 2.28
CA LYS A 32 -3.30 -9.49 2.34
C LYS A 32 -2.89 -10.06 0.99
N GLY A 33 -1.61 -9.91 0.66
CA GLY A 33 -1.02 -10.56 -0.51
C GLY A 33 -1.13 -12.09 -0.44
N GLN A 34 -0.98 -12.73 -1.59
CA GLN A 34 -0.97 -14.19 -1.70
C GLN A 34 0.47 -14.70 -1.82
N GLN A 35 0.73 -15.88 -1.25
CA GLN A 35 2.03 -16.52 -1.40
C GLN A 35 2.28 -16.86 -2.88
N LEU A 36 3.38 -16.35 -3.42
CA LEU A 36 3.89 -16.74 -4.73
C LEU A 36 5.15 -17.59 -4.56
N GLY A 37 5.15 -18.79 -5.13
CA GLY A 37 6.32 -19.67 -5.13
C GLY A 37 7.37 -19.17 -6.13
N LYS A 38 8.66 -19.39 -5.82
CA LYS A 38 9.78 -18.99 -6.70
C LYS A 38 9.70 -19.63 -8.10
N SER A 39 9.14 -20.84 -8.20
CA SER A 39 8.90 -21.52 -9.48
C SER A 39 7.91 -20.80 -10.39
N SER A 40 7.08 -19.91 -9.84
CA SER A 40 6.08 -19.12 -10.56
C SER A 40 6.57 -17.71 -10.87
N MET A 41 7.82 -17.39 -10.53
CA MET A 41 8.49 -16.15 -10.88
C MET A 41 9.35 -16.35 -12.13
N VAL A 42 9.44 -15.31 -12.94
CA VAL A 42 10.20 -15.27 -14.19
C VAL A 42 11.16 -14.08 -14.18
N ASP A 43 12.22 -14.16 -14.99
CA ASP A 43 13.23 -13.09 -15.09
C ASP A 43 12.68 -11.80 -15.72
N SER A 44 11.73 -11.95 -16.65
CA SER A 44 11.00 -10.86 -17.29
C SER A 44 9.57 -11.31 -17.52
N GLY A 45 8.61 -10.60 -16.93
CA GLY A 45 7.19 -10.91 -17.02
C GLY A 45 6.37 -9.63 -16.98
N SER A 46 5.09 -9.77 -17.31
CA SER A 46 4.18 -8.64 -17.49
C SER A 46 3.83 -7.92 -16.18
N CYS A 47 3.97 -8.58 -15.03
CA CYS A 47 3.61 -8.06 -13.71
C CYS A 47 4.81 -8.15 -12.74
N TYR A 48 5.05 -7.08 -11.98
CA TYR A 48 6.06 -7.13 -10.92
C TYR A 48 5.52 -7.85 -9.68
N VAL A 49 6.43 -8.47 -8.92
CA VAL A 49 6.14 -9.06 -7.61
C VAL A 49 6.58 -8.08 -6.53
N LEU A 50 5.62 -7.54 -5.77
CA LEU A 50 5.86 -6.70 -4.61
C LEU A 50 5.57 -7.48 -3.33
N ASN A 51 6.57 -7.60 -2.46
CA ASN A 51 6.47 -8.22 -1.14
C ASN A 51 6.78 -7.18 -0.06
N GLY A 52 7.26 -7.62 1.11
CA GLY A 52 7.52 -6.76 2.25
C GLY A 52 8.66 -5.74 2.08
N GLY A 53 9.49 -5.87 1.05
CA GLY A 53 10.60 -4.96 0.75
C GLY A 53 10.19 -3.73 -0.06
N VAL A 54 11.06 -2.72 -0.08
CA VAL A 54 10.88 -1.51 -0.91
C VAL A 54 11.17 -1.76 -2.40
N ASN A 55 11.96 -2.78 -2.70
CA ASN A 55 12.30 -3.18 -4.06
C ASN A 55 11.42 -4.35 -4.52
N LEU A 56 11.26 -4.47 -5.83
CA LEU A 56 10.57 -5.60 -6.45
C LEU A 56 11.31 -6.91 -6.12
N SER A 57 10.55 -7.98 -5.90
CA SER A 57 11.11 -9.32 -5.67
C SER A 57 11.36 -10.10 -6.97
N GLY A 58 10.79 -9.66 -8.09
CA GLY A 58 10.89 -10.30 -9.40
C GLY A 58 9.68 -9.98 -10.28
N TYR A 59 9.43 -10.81 -11.29
CA TYR A 59 8.28 -10.69 -12.20
C TYR A 59 7.47 -11.99 -12.26
N THR A 60 6.22 -11.89 -12.71
CA THR A 60 5.31 -13.00 -13.02
C THR A 60 4.38 -12.59 -14.17
N GLU A 61 3.68 -13.54 -14.77
CA GLU A 61 2.73 -13.26 -15.86
C GLU A 61 1.31 -12.96 -15.37
N ASN A 62 1.00 -13.31 -14.12
CA ASN A 62 -0.35 -13.17 -13.57
C ASN A 62 -0.36 -12.14 -12.44
N TRP A 63 -1.30 -11.21 -12.49
CA TRP A 63 -1.58 -10.29 -11.40
C TRP A 63 -2.66 -10.86 -10.47
N ASN A 64 -2.68 -10.40 -9.22
CA ASN A 64 -3.75 -10.68 -8.27
C ASN A 64 -4.32 -9.43 -7.59
N VAL A 65 -3.75 -8.26 -7.86
CA VAL A 65 -4.22 -6.95 -7.42
C VAL A 65 -4.25 -6.02 -8.63
N ALA A 66 -5.33 -5.25 -8.77
CA ALA A 66 -5.50 -4.29 -9.87
C ALA A 66 -4.56 -3.08 -9.71
N GLU A 67 -4.34 -2.36 -10.81
CA GLU A 67 -3.70 -1.05 -10.78
C GLU A 67 -4.47 -0.05 -9.88
N ASP A 68 -3.84 1.08 -9.57
CA ASP A 68 -4.40 2.12 -8.68
C ASP A 68 -4.75 1.63 -7.25
N THR A 69 -4.17 0.52 -6.80
CA THR A 69 -4.32 0.00 -5.43
C THR A 69 -3.17 0.44 -4.52
N ILE A 70 -3.49 1.04 -3.37
CA ILE A 70 -2.50 1.38 -2.33
C ILE A 70 -2.02 0.10 -1.64
N SER A 71 -0.70 -0.08 -1.55
CA SER A 71 -0.06 -1.19 -0.83
C SER A 71 0.69 -0.68 0.39
N ILE A 72 0.55 -1.37 1.52
CA ILE A 72 1.29 -1.10 2.76
C ILE A 72 2.01 -2.39 3.15
N SER A 73 3.34 -2.33 3.29
CA SER A 73 4.11 -3.47 3.80
C SER A 73 3.79 -3.72 5.28
N GLU A 74 3.28 -4.90 5.60
CA GLU A 74 3.02 -5.35 6.98
C GLU A 74 4.31 -5.83 7.67
N GLY A 75 5.39 -6.10 6.92
CA GLY A 75 6.68 -6.52 7.47
C GLY A 75 7.69 -6.92 6.41
N GLY A 76 8.98 -6.61 6.65
CA GLY A 76 10.07 -6.97 5.74
C GLY A 76 11.47 -6.67 6.27
N ASN A 77 12.11 -7.66 6.90
CA ASN A 77 13.58 -7.87 6.87
C ASN A 77 13.98 -9.35 7.10
N SER A 78 13.10 -10.31 6.82
CA SER A 78 13.42 -11.75 6.94
C SER A 78 12.78 -12.54 5.81
N CYS A 79 13.14 -12.21 4.57
CA CYS A 79 13.09 -13.20 3.50
C CYS A 79 14.39 -13.99 3.58
N GLY A 80 14.35 -15.13 4.26
CA GLY A 80 15.25 -16.25 3.97
C GLY A 80 14.73 -17.04 2.77
#